data_AF-A0A645B3F0-F1
#
_entry.id   AF-A0A645B3F0-F1
#
_cell.length_a   1.000
_cell.length_b   1.000
_cell.length_c   1.000
_cell.angle_alpha   90.00
_cell.angle_beta   90.00
_cell.angle_gamma   90.00
#
_symmetry.space_group_name_H-M   'P 1'
#
loop_
_entity.id
_entity.type
_entity.pdbx_description
1 polymer ?
#
loop_
_entity_poly.entity_id
_entity_poly.type
_entity_poly.pdbx_seq_one_letter_code
_entity_poly.pdbx_strand_id
1 'polypeptide(L)'
;MGQIPVVTILIALFISKETFSIVQKTVGILMESSAPLDYEAIKSDIEAMGKVRNIHLVHSWMANENTIHFEAHVDLEYMLLSEIQAVRRSIEK
;
A
#
# COMPACT_ATOMS: atom_id res chain seq x y z
N MET A 1 -4.20 44.35 -26.87
CA MET A 1 -4.92 44.25 -25.59
C MET A 1 -5.64 42.90 -25.41
N GLY A 2 -5.02 41.77 -25.80
CA GLY A 2 -5.70 40.45 -25.81
C GLY A 2 -4.85 39.21 -25.54
N GLN A 3 -3.59 39.36 -25.10
CA GLN A 3 -2.69 38.22 -24.85
C GLN A 3 -2.84 37.62 -23.44
N ILE A 4 -3.33 38.42 -22.49
CA ILE A 4 -3.46 38.04 -21.07
C ILE A 4 -4.42 36.83 -20.90
N PRO A 5 -5.61 36.79 -21.55
CA PRO A 5 -6.57 35.70 -21.33
C PRO A 5 -6.05 34.34 -21.80
N VAL A 6 -5.32 34.29 -22.92
CA VAL A 6 -4.79 33.05 -23.49
C VAL A 6 -3.73 32.45 -22.57
N VAL A 7 -2.81 33.29 -22.08
CA VAL A 7 -1.76 32.85 -21.15
C VAL A 7 -2.38 32.35 -19.84
N THR A 8 -3.38 33.06 -19.30
CA THR A 8 -4.10 32.62 -18.09
C THR A 8 -4.80 31.27 -18.30
N ILE A 9 -5.48 31.06 -19.42
CA ILE A 9 -6.15 29.79 -19.74
C ILE A 9 -5.13 28.64 -19.85
N LEU A 10 -3.99 28.86 -20.51
CA LEU A 10 -2.94 27.86 -20.65
C LEU A 10 -2.35 27.46 -19.29
N ILE A 11 -2.08 28.46 -18.42
CA ILE A 11 -1.59 28.21 -17.07
C ILE A 11 -2.64 27.44 -16.25
N ALA A 12 -3.92 27.82 -16.34
CA ALA A 12 -4.99 27.13 -15.64
C ALA A 12 -5.07 25.66 -16.06
N LEU A 13 -5.05 25.36 -17.37
CA LEU A 13 -5.07 23.98 -17.88
C LEU A 13 -3.85 23.18 -17.40
N PHE A 14 -2.67 23.79 -17.40
CA PHE A 14 -1.46 23.15 -16.91
C PHE A 14 -1.58 22.80 -15.42
N ILE A 15 -2.00 23.75 -14.57
CA ILE A 15 -2.19 23.52 -13.13
C ILE A 15 -3.27 22.46 -12.88
N SER A 16 -4.39 22.52 -13.61
CA SER A 16 -5.46 21.53 -13.49
C SER A 16 -4.97 20.12 -13.81
N LYS A 17 -4.14 19.96 -14.85
CA LYS A 17 -3.54 18.67 -15.20
C LYS A 17 -2.66 18.12 -14.07
N GLU A 18 -1.77 18.94 -13.52
CA GLU A 18 -0.88 18.50 -12.43
C GLU A 18 -1.67 18.18 -11.14
N THR A 19 -2.67 19.00 -10.83
CA THR A 19 -3.53 18.83 -9.64
C THR A 19 -4.39 17.58 -9.74
N PHE A 20 -4.81 17.18 -10.94
CA PHE A 20 -5.64 15.99 -11.15
C PHE A 20 -4.98 14.74 -10.58
N SER A 21 -3.67 14.55 -10.80
CA SER A 21 -2.94 13.40 -10.24
C SER A 21 -2.91 13.41 -8.71
N ILE A 22 -2.75 14.59 -8.10
CA ILE A 22 -2.75 14.76 -6.65
C ILE A 22 -4.11 14.40 -6.08
N VAL A 23 -5.20 14.93 -6.65
CA VAL A 23 -6.57 14.64 -6.22
C VAL A 23 -6.87 13.14 -6.33
N GLN A 24 -6.49 12.49 -7.43
CA GLN A 24 -6.67 11.04 -7.57
C GLN A 24 -5.94 10.25 -6.47
N LYS A 25 -4.70 10.61 -6.14
CA LYS A 25 -3.95 9.98 -5.05
C LYS A 25 -4.62 10.21 -3.70
N THR A 26 -5.04 11.44 -3.41
CA THR A 26 -5.73 11.77 -2.15
C THR A 26 -7.04 11.02 -2.01
N VAL A 27 -7.84 10.93 -3.07
CA VAL A 27 -9.07 10.12 -3.05
C VAL A 27 -8.75 8.65 -2.84
N GLY A 28 -7.69 8.12 -3.47
CA GLY A 28 -7.24 6.75 -3.25
C GLY A 28 -6.85 6.47 -1.79
N ILE A 29 -6.15 7.40 -1.14
CA ILE A 29 -5.83 7.31 0.29
C ILE A 29 -7.11 7.32 1.14
N LEU A 30 -8.02 8.27 0.88
CA LEU A 30 -9.28 8.40 1.64
C LEU A 30 -10.21 7.20 1.48
N MET A 31 -10.15 6.52 0.34
CA MET A 31 -10.93 5.30 0.08
C MET A 31 -10.21 4.03 0.53
N GLU A 32 -9.09 4.14 1.25
CA GLU A 32 -8.28 3.01 1.72
C GLU A 32 -7.97 2.03 0.57
N SER A 33 -7.68 2.59 -0.61
CA SER A 33 -7.36 1.77 -1.78
C SER A 33 -6.13 0.91 -1.53
N SER A 34 -6.10 -0.25 -2.19
CA SER A 34 -5.03 -1.23 -2.03
C SER A 34 -3.66 -0.62 -2.27
N ALA A 35 -2.71 -0.87 -1.36
CA ALA A 35 -1.38 -0.34 -1.51
C ALA A 35 -0.68 -0.97 -2.74
N PRO A 36 0.16 -0.21 -3.46
CA PRO A 36 0.87 -0.68 -4.64
C PRO A 36 2.09 -1.53 -4.24
N LEU A 37 1.83 -2.71 -3.68
CA LEU A 37 2.84 -3.68 -3.22
C LEU A 37 2.93 -4.88 -4.16
N ASP A 38 4.06 -5.57 -4.14
CA ASP A 38 4.21 -6.89 -4.77
C ASP A 38 3.78 -7.99 -3.78
N TYR A 39 2.48 -8.30 -3.80
CA TYR A 39 1.88 -9.29 -2.90
C TYR A 39 2.45 -10.70 -3.09
N GLU A 40 2.87 -11.06 -4.31
CA GLU A 40 3.43 -12.39 -4.59
C GLU A 40 4.86 -12.50 -4.06
N ALA A 41 5.67 -11.45 -4.18
CA ALA A 41 6.98 -11.39 -3.55
C ALA A 41 6.87 -11.48 -2.03
N ILE A 42 5.99 -10.68 -1.41
CA ILE A 42 5.75 -10.70 0.05
C ILE A 42 5.30 -12.10 0.50
N LYS A 43 4.37 -12.71 -0.24
CA LYS A 43 3.90 -14.06 0.05
C LYS A 43 5.04 -15.07 0.00
N SER A 44 5.84 -15.03 -1.06
CA SER A 44 6.97 -15.94 -1.25
C SER A 44 8.02 -15.80 -0.15
N ASP A 45 8.33 -14.56 0.25
CA ASP A 45 9.30 -14.27 1.31
C ASP A 45 8.82 -14.79 2.68
N ILE A 46 7.53 -14.63 2.98
CA ILE A 46 6.94 -15.10 4.24
C ILE A 46 6.82 -16.63 4.24
N GLU A 47 6.38 -17.26 3.15
CA GLU A 47 6.29 -18.72 3.03
C GLU A 47 7.67 -19.41 3.03
N ALA A 48 8.74 -18.72 2.63
CA ALA A 48 10.11 -19.22 2.74
C ALA A 48 10.60 -19.35 4.19
N MET A 49 9.94 -18.70 5.15
CA MET A 49 10.20 -18.91 6.58
C MET A 49 9.61 -20.27 6.98
N GLY A 50 10.40 -21.34 6.96
CA GLY A 50 9.95 -22.75 7.01
C GLY A 50 9.01 -23.22 8.15
N LYS A 51 8.54 -22.33 9.03
CA LYS A 51 7.45 -22.57 9.99
C LYS A 51 6.08 -22.05 9.50
N VAL A 52 6.05 -21.34 8.38
CA VAL A 52 4.85 -20.81 7.72
C VAL A 52 4.39 -21.79 6.65
N ARG A 53 3.11 -22.17 6.70
CA ARG A 53 2.47 -23.04 5.71
C ARG A 53 1.82 -22.26 4.59
N ASN A 54 1.22 -21.13 4.92
CA ASN A 54 0.47 -20.32 3.99
C ASN A 54 0.29 -18.90 4.52
N ILE A 55 0.18 -17.92 3.62
CA ILE A 55 -0.37 -16.59 3.91
C ILE A 55 -1.55 -16.30 2.98
N HIS A 56 -2.67 -15.90 3.56
CA HIS A 56 -3.92 -15.64 2.84
C HIS A 56 -4.64 -14.40 3.38
N LEU A 57 -5.64 -13.94 2.62
CA LEU A 57 -6.45 -12.75 2.95
C LEU A 57 -5.58 -11.54 3.29
N VAL A 58 -4.61 -11.27 2.41
CA VAL A 58 -3.74 -10.10 2.54
C VAL A 58 -4.55 -8.84 2.21
N HIS A 59 -4.69 -7.96 3.19
CA HIS A 59 -5.21 -6.62 3.01
C HIS A 59 -4.09 -5.61 3.21
N SER A 60 -4.02 -4.63 2.32
CA SER A 60 -3.16 -3.48 2.55
C SER A 60 -3.85 -2.22 2.04
N TRP A 61 -3.60 -1.10 2.69
CA TRP A 61 -4.17 0.18 2.31
C TRP A 61 -3.22 1.33 2.69
N MET A 62 -3.37 2.45 2.01
CA MET A 62 -2.60 3.66 2.28
C MET A 62 -3.25 4.46 3.42
N ALA A 63 -2.55 4.66 4.54
CA ALA A 63 -3.01 5.55 5.62
C ALA A 63 -2.79 7.03 5.24
N ASN A 64 -1.68 7.28 4.55
CA ASN A 64 -1.27 8.54 3.96
C ASN A 64 -0.25 8.23 2.85
N GLU A 65 0.34 9.26 2.24
CA GLU A 65 1.30 9.11 1.15
C GLU A 65 2.59 8.35 1.50
N ASN A 66 2.94 8.25 2.79
CA ASN A 66 4.18 7.64 3.29
C ASN A 66 3.93 6.43 4.20
N THR A 67 2.68 6.04 4.45
CA THR A 67 2.34 5.00 5.43
C THR A 67 1.37 4.02 4.80
N ILE A 68 1.79 2.76 4.78
CA ILE A 68 0.98 1.63 4.35
C ILE A 68 0.62 0.81 5.58
N HIS A 69 -0.65 0.47 5.72
CA HIS A 69 -1.11 -0.57 6.61
C HIS A 69 -1.18 -1.89 5.87
N PHE A 70 -0.83 -2.97 6.56
CA PHE A 70 -0.82 -4.32 6.02
C PHE A 70 -1.35 -5.27 7.09
N GLU A 71 -2.29 -6.13 6.69
CA GLU A 71 -2.86 -7.19 7.49
C GLU A 71 -2.87 -8.48 6.66
N ALA A 72 -2.58 -9.60 7.31
CA ALA A 72 -2.63 -10.90 6.67
C ALA A 72 -2.90 -12.00 7.68
N HIS A 73 -3.51 -13.08 7.21
CA HIS A 73 -3.65 -14.30 7.97
C HIS A 73 -2.51 -15.25 7.58
N VAL A 74 -1.78 -15.72 8.59
CA VAL A 74 -0.62 -16.60 8.41
C VAL A 74 -0.90 -17.93 9.10
N ASP A 75 -0.89 -19.00 8.32
CA ASP A 75 -1.00 -20.36 8.81
C ASP A 75 0.37 -20.88 9.20
N LEU A 76 0.50 -21.36 10.43
CA LEU A 76 1.74 -21.89 10.98
C LEU A 76 1.63 -23.40 11.21
N GLU A 77 2.78 -24.05 11.36
CA GLU A 77 2.82 -25.42 11.85
C GLU A 77 2.35 -25.52 13.32
N TYR A 78 2.01 -26.73 13.76
CA TYR A 78 1.68 -26.97 15.17
C TYR A 78 2.92 -26.70 16.05
N MET A 79 2.82 -25.70 16.91
CA MET A 79 3.91 -25.25 17.76
C MET A 79 3.37 -24.57 19.02
N LEU A 80 4.25 -24.31 20.00
CA LEU A 80 3.87 -23.63 21.24
C LEU A 80 3.55 -22.15 20.97
N LEU A 81 2.62 -21.58 21.74
CA LEU A 81 2.21 -20.17 21.59
C LEU A 81 3.40 -19.20 21.74
N SER A 82 4.36 -19.52 22.61
CA SER A 82 5.59 -18.73 22.78
C SER A 82 6.45 -18.71 21.52
N GLU A 83 6.47 -19.81 20.77
CA GLU A 83 7.21 -19.90 19.51
C GLU A 83 6.48 -19.19 18.37
N ILE A 84 5.13 -19.23 18.37
CA ILE A 84 4.30 -18.47 17.41
C ILE A 84 4.63 -16.98 17.51
N GLN A 85 4.76 -16.45 18.74
CA GLN A 85 5.13 -15.05 18.94
C GLN A 85 6.52 -14.72 18.39
N ALA A 86 7.47 -15.65 18.45
CA ALA A 86 8.80 -15.46 17.88
C ALA A 86 8.77 -15.42 16.34
N VAL A 87 7.97 -16.29 15.71
CA VAL A 87 7.76 -16.29 14.25
C VAL A 87 7.06 -14.99 13.83
N ARG A 88 5.97 -14.62 14.51
CA ARG A 88 5.24 -13.37 14.24
C ARG A 88 6.17 -12.14 14.29
N ARG A 89 7.00 -12.02 15.34
CA ARG A 89 7.99 -10.92 15.46
C ARG A 89 9.06 -10.96 14.37
N SER A 90 9.32 -12.11 13.76
CA SER A 90 10.27 -12.22 12.65
C SER A 90 9.65 -11.78 11.32
N ILE A 91 8.33 -11.98 11.16
CA ILE A 91 7.55 -11.50 10.01
C ILE A 91 7.31 -9.97 10.10
N GLU A 92 7.04 -9.45 11.30
CA GLU A 92 6.79 -8.00 11.52
C GLU A 92 8.04 -7.10 11.45
N LYS A 93 9.24 -7.67 11.24
CA LYS A 93 10.51 -6.95 11.20
C LYS A 93 10.92 -6.55 9.80
#